data_AF-A0A1J3ET95-F1
#
_entry.id   AF-A0A1J3ET95-F1
#
_cell.length_a   1.000
_cell.length_b   1.000
_cell.length_c   1.000
_cell.angle_alpha   90.00
_cell.angle_beta   90.00
_cell.angle_gamma   90.00
#
_symmetry.space_group_name_H-M   'P 1'
#
loop_
_entity.id
_entity.type
_entity.pdbx_description
1 polymer ?
#
loop_
_entity_poly.entity_id
_entity_poly.type
_entity_poly.pdbx_seq_one_letter_code
_entity_poly.pdbx_strand_id
1 'polypeptide(L)' 'EIKIVPRKTYLLRLINAGINMESFFTIANHRLTIVEVDGEYTKPFTTERVMLVPGQTMNVLVTADQAIGRYSIAMGP' A
#
# COMPACT_ATOMS: atom_id res chain seq x y z
N GLU A 1 9.54 6.47 9.56
CA GLU A 1 8.28 7.16 9.89
C GLU A 1 7.86 8.00 8.68
N ILE A 2 6.61 7.87 8.21
CA ILE A 2 6.10 8.64 7.07
C ILE A 2 5.14 9.69 7.64
N LYS A 3 5.46 10.98 7.45
CA LYS A 3 4.58 12.08 7.87
C LYS A 3 3.54 12.35 6.78
N ILE A 4 2.27 12.33 7.16
CA ILE A 4 1.13 12.57 6.27
C ILE A 4 0.25 13.68 6.82
N VAL A 5 -0.42 14.40 5.93
CA VAL A 5 -1.39 15.44 6.26
C VAL A 5 -2.79 14.80 6.26
N PRO A 6 -3.62 15.05 7.29
CA PRO A 6 -4.98 14.55 7.32
C PRO A 6 -5.80 14.95 6.08
N ARG A 7 -6.72 14.08 5.66
CA ARG A 7 -7.67 14.28 4.54
C ARG A 7 -6.98 14.46 3.17
N LYS A 8 -5.72 14.07 3.04
CA LYS A 8 -5.02 13.99 1.75
C LYS A 8 -4.93 12.53 1.30
N THR A 9 -4.92 12.36 -0.02
CA THR A 9 -4.67 11.07 -0.65
C THR A 9 -3.23 11.04 -1.15
N TYR A 10 -2.54 9.96 -0.83
CA TYR A 10 -1.13 9.74 -1.17
C TYR A 10 -1.01 8.54 -2.09
N LEU A 11 -0.17 8.65 -3.11
CA LEU A 11 0.26 7.53 -3.93
C LEU A 11 1.51 6.92 -3.31
N LEU A 12 1.41 5.67 -2.91
CA LEU A 12 2.51 4.84 -2.41
C LEU A 12 2.92 3.86 -3.51
N ARG A 13 4.18 3.91 -3.90
CA ARG A 13 4.78 2.91 -4.79
C ARG A 13 5.39 1.80 -3.94
N LEU A 14 4.76 0.63 -3.98
CA LEU A 14 5.22 -0.57 -3.31
C LEU A 14 6.14 -1.34 -4.26
N ILE A 15 7.33 -1.69 -3.78
CA ILE A 15 8.34 -2.44 -4.53
C ILE A 15 8.79 -3.59 -3.65
N ASN A 16 8.47 -4.82 -4.03
CA ASN A 16 8.99 -6.00 -3.34
C ASN A 16 10.37 -6.36 -3.90
N ALA A 17 11.43 -5.90 -3.23
CA ALA A 17 12.82 -6.25 -3.54
C ALA A 17 13.29 -7.56 -2.84
N GLY A 18 12.36 -8.36 -2.32
CA GLY A 18 12.64 -9.69 -1.77
C GLY A 18 12.94 -10.72 -2.86
N ILE A 19 13.63 -11.80 -2.49
CA ILE A 19 14.10 -12.81 -3.46
C ILE A 19 13.10 -13.98 -3.60
N ASN A 20 12.48 -14.45 -2.50
CA ASN A 20 11.73 -15.71 -2.50
C ASN A 20 10.44 -15.72 -1.65
N MET A 21 9.94 -14.56 -1.19
CA MET A 21 8.75 -14.52 -0.34
C MET A 21 7.71 -13.56 -0.90
N GLU A 22 6.52 -14.10 -1.11
CA GLU A 22 5.31 -13.30 -1.21
C GLU A 22 5.09 -12.60 0.13
N SER A 23 4.67 -11.35 0.08
CA SER A 23 4.44 -10.57 1.28
C SER A 23 3.15 -9.79 1.17
N PHE A 24 2.39 -9.80 2.25
CA PHE A 24 1.22 -8.97 2.42
C PHE A 24 1.63 -7.64 3.05
N PHE A 25 1.32 -6.56 2.35
CA PHE A 25 1.46 -5.21 2.84
C PHE A 25 0.11 -4.71 3.36
N THR A 26 0.12 -4.10 4.56
CA THR A 26 -1.06 -3.48 5.15
C THR A 26 -0.70 -2.27 6.01
N ILE A 27 -1.67 -1.37 6.16
CA ILE A 27 -1.59 -0.19 7.03
C ILE A 27 -2.77 -0.27 7.99
N ALA A 28 -2.49 -0.20 9.30
CA ALA A 28 -3.52 -0.30 10.32
C ALA A 28 -4.66 0.72 10.09
N ASN A 29 -5.89 0.23 10.06
CA ASN A 29 -7.14 1.01 9.87
C ASN A 29 -7.20 1.84 8.58
N HIS A 30 -6.38 1.57 7.57
CA HIS A 30 -6.43 2.26 6.28
C HIS A 30 -6.71 1.28 5.15
N ARG A 31 -7.56 1.70 4.22
CA ARG A 31 -7.80 0.98 2.96
C ARG A 31 -6.79 1.44 1.90
N LEU A 32 -6.37 0.49 1.08
CA LEU A 32 -5.42 0.64 -0.01
C LEU A 32 -6.17 0.48 -1.33
N THR A 33 -6.08 1.46 -2.23
CA THR A 33 -6.67 1.38 -3.56
C THR A 33 -5.57 1.15 -4.60
N ILE A 34 -5.47 -0.05 -5.14
CA ILE A 34 -4.53 -0.39 -6.21
C ILE A 34 -4.96 0.29 -7.49
N VAL A 35 -4.04 1.01 -8.14
CA VAL A 35 -4.30 1.72 -9.41
C VAL A 35 -3.33 1.35 -10.53
N GLU A 36 -2.21 0.71 -10.19
CA GLU A 36 -1.20 0.26 -11.14
C GLU A 36 -0.51 -1.00 -10.61
N VAL A 37 -0.22 -1.93 -11.52
CA VAL A 37 0.55 -3.14 -11.24
C VAL A 37 1.58 -3.29 -12.35
N ASP A 38 2.85 -3.45 -11.99
CA ASP A 38 3.98 -3.67 -12.91
C ASP A 38 4.10 -2.63 -14.04
N GLY A 39 3.74 -1.38 -13.74
CA GLY A 39 3.78 -0.26 -14.68
C GLY A 39 2.55 -0.15 -15.60
N GLU A 40 1.57 -1.03 -15.46
CA GLU A 40 0.31 -0.99 -16.20
C GLU A 40 -0.84 -0.51 -15.31
N TYR A 41 -1.61 0.46 -15.81
CA TYR A 41 -2.79 0.97 -15.10
C TYR A 41 -3.88 -0.09 -15.05
N THR A 42 -4.34 -0.38 -13.84
CA THR A 42 -5.42 -1.34 -13.61
C THR A 42 -6.71 -0.63 -13.25
N LYS A 43 -7.84 -1.33 -13.35
CA LYS A 43 -9.08 -0.82 -12.75
C LYS A 43 -8.87 -0.63 -11.24
N PRO A 44 -9.24 0.53 -10.68
CA PRO A 44 -9.04 0.79 -9.26
C PRO A 44 -9.73 -0.28 -8.39
N PHE A 45 -8.95 -0.92 -7.53
CA PHE A 45 -9.44 -1.96 -6.64
C PHE A 45 -9.07 -1.64 -5.19
N THR A 46 -10.06 -1.59 -4.30
CA THR A 46 -9.85 -1.21 -2.90
C THR A 46 -9.83 -2.45 -2.00
N THR A 47 -8.78 -2.59 -1.21
CA THR A 47 -8.53 -3.70 -0.30
C THR A 47 -7.84 -3.21 0.98
N GLU A 48 -7.88 -3.99 2.05
CA GLU A 48 -7.16 -3.68 3.31
C GLU A 48 -5.72 -4.22 3.32
N ARG A 49 -5.45 -5.20 2.45
CA ARG A 49 -4.14 -5.85 2.31
C ARG A 49 -3.83 -6.09 0.84
N VAL A 50 -2.56 -5.92 0.48
CA VAL A 50 -2.07 -6.12 -0.88
C VAL A 50 -0.99 -7.19 -0.84
N MET A 51 -1.11 -8.20 -1.69
CA MET A 51 -0.09 -9.24 -1.86
C MET A 51 0.91 -8.77 -2.92
N LEU A 52 2.20 -8.84 -2.61
CA LEU A 52 3.28 -8.52 -3.53
C LEU A 52 4.18 -9.74 -3.70
N VAL A 53 4.35 -10.16 -4.95
CA VAL A 53 5.28 -11.23 -5.34
C VAL A 53 6.71 -10.67 -5.42
N PRO A 54 7.78 -11.47 -5.20
CA PRO A 54 9.16 -11.04 -5.43
C PRO A 54 9.37 -10.36 -6.79
N GLY A 55 9.97 -9.18 -6.79
CA GLY A 55 10.23 -8.38 -7.99
C GLY A 55 9.02 -7.58 -8.50
N GLN A 56 7.85 -7.73 -7.89
CA GLN A 56 6.63 -7.04 -8.31
C GLN A 56 6.58 -5.59 -7.81
N THR A 57 5.95 -4.73 -8.60
CA THR A 57 5.67 -3.33 -8.25
C THR A 57 4.18 -3.02 -8.32
N MET A 58 3.66 -2.28 -7.35
CA MET A 58 2.27 -1.82 -7.36
C MET A 58 2.17 -0.38 -6.87
N ASN A 59 1.35 0.44 -7.51
CA ASN A 59 0.98 1.75 -6.98
C ASN A 59 -0.37 1.65 -6.28
N VAL A 60 -0.40 2.10 -5.02
CA VAL A 60 -1.59 2.13 -4.19
C VAL A 60 -1.89 3.55 -3.73
N LEU A 61 -3.15 3.94 -3.76
CA LEU A 61 -3.63 5.17 -3.17
C LEU A 61 -4.09 4.91 -1.74
N VAL A 62 -3.68 5.79 -0.83
CA VAL A 62 -4.06 5.76 0.58
C VAL A 62 -4.57 7.12 0.99
N THR A 63 -5.79 7.16 1.50
CA THR A 63 -6.40 8.39 2.01
C THR A 63 -6.22 8.43 3.52
N ALA A 64 -5.67 9.55 4.02
CA ALA A 64 -5.52 9.80 5.45
C ALA A 64 -6.87 10.21 6.08
N ASP A 65 -7.82 9.27 6.12
CA ASP A 65 -9.18 9.48 6.63
C ASP A 65 -9.34 9.15 8.13
N GLN A 66 -8.31 8.59 8.75
CA GLN A 66 -8.30 8.26 10.17
C GLN A 66 -7.93 9.45 11.07
N ALA A 67 -8.21 9.33 12.37
CA ALA A 67 -7.85 10.32 13.38
C ALA A 67 -6.33 10.58 13.42
N ILE A 68 -5.93 11.75 13.93
CA ILE A 68 -4.50 12.07 14.05
C ILE A 68 -3.87 11.11 15.06
N GLY A 69 -2.94 10.29 14.60
CA GLY A 69 -2.30 9.25 15.40
C GLY A 69 -1.17 8.55 14.66
N ARG A 70 -0.59 7.54 15.30
CA ARG A 70 0.42 6.67 14.69
C ARG A 70 -0.23 5.36 14.30
N TYR A 71 -0.09 5.01 13.02
CA TYR A 71 -0.60 3.77 12.46
C TYR A 71 0.58 2.88 12.05
N SER A 72 0.51 1.60 12.41
CA SER A 72 1.56 0.65 12.05
C SER A 72 1.47 0.32 10.56
N ILE A 73 2.62 0.28 9.91
CA ILE A 73 2.79 -0.27 8.57
C ILE A 73 3.47 -1.61 8.76
N ALA A 74 2.85 -2.67 8.28
CA ALA A 74 3.34 -4.03 8.44
C ALA A 74 3.52 -4.70 7.08
N MET A 75 4.55 -5.53 7.02
CA MET A 75 4.78 -6.44 5.91
C MET A 75 5.09 -7.81 6.51
N GLY A 76 4.36 -8.84 6.07
CA GLY A 76 4.50 -10.19 6.59
C GLY A 76 4.04 -11.24 5.57
N PRO A 77 4.36 -12.52 5.82
CA PRO A 77 3.87 -13.63 5.00
C PRO A 77 2.35 -13.83 5.12
#